data_AF-A0A1G6H3N4-F1
#
_entry.id   AF-A0A1G6H3N4-F1
#
_cell.length_a   1.000
_cell.length_b   1.000
_cell.length_c   1.000
_cell.angle_alpha   90.00
_cell.angle_beta   90.00
_cell.angle_gamma   90.00
#
_symmetry.space_group_name_H-M   'P 1'
#
loop_
_entity.id
_entity.type
_entity.pdbx_description
1 polymer ?
#
loop_
_entity_poly.entity_id
_entity_poly.type
_entity_poly.pdbx_seq_one_letter_code
_entity_poly.pdbx_strand_id
1 'polypeptide(L)'
;MATLKEPIKIFIVQSLACMETPQQVADAVKQEFGLELDRRQCASYDPTKHAGRNLSKKLKILFDETRRDFQDNILDIPIANKAFRLRELQEMYDDYGKIKS
;
A
#
# COMPACT_ATOMS: atom_id res chain seq x y z
N MET A 1 -21.70 3.52 -17.04
CA MET A 1 -20.62 4.16 -16.25
C MET A 1 -19.63 4.76 -17.23
N ALA A 2 -19.29 6.05 -17.09
CA ALA A 2 -18.26 6.65 -17.92
C ALA A 2 -16.93 5.90 -17.69
N THR A 3 -16.27 5.53 -18.78
CA THR A 3 -15.00 4.78 -18.69
C THR A 3 -13.93 5.75 -18.21
N LEU A 4 -13.36 5.50 -17.03
CA LEU A 4 -12.22 6.28 -16.53
C LEU A 4 -11.07 6.25 -17.54
N LYS A 5 -10.39 7.38 -17.72
CA LYS A 5 -9.18 7.46 -18.53
C LYS A 5 -8.09 6.57 -17.90
N GLU A 6 -7.24 5.98 -18.74
CA GLU A 6 -6.17 5.07 -18.29
C GLU A 6 -5.26 5.67 -17.20
N PRO A 7 -4.83 6.95 -17.27
CA PRO A 7 -3.99 7.54 -16.22
C PRO A 7 -4.65 7.55 -14.84
N ILE A 8 -5.97 7.81 -14.78
CA ILE A 8 -6.72 7.84 -13.53
C ILE A 8 -6.83 6.42 -12.94
N LYS A 9 -7.02 5.40 -13.79
CA LYS A 9 -7.04 4.00 -13.36
C LYS A 9 -5.69 3.58 -12.76
N ILE A 10 -4.60 3.95 -13.43
CA ILE A 10 -3.23 3.69 -12.97
C ILE A 10 -3.00 4.35 -11.61
N PHE A 11 -3.36 5.64 -11.48
CA PHE A 11 -3.24 6.37 -10.22
C PHE A 11 -4.00 5.67 -9.08
N ILE A 12 -5.28 5.33 -9.28
CA ILE A 12 -6.10 4.65 -8.26
C ILE A 12 -5.44 3.34 -7.82
N VAL A 13 -4.99 2.52 -8.79
CA VAL A 13 -4.36 1.22 -8.49
C VAL A 13 -3.08 1.39 -7.69
N GLN A 14 -2.23 2.34 -8.06
CA GLN A 14 -0.97 2.61 -7.36
C GLN A 14 -1.20 3.14 -5.95
N SER A 15 -2.10 4.10 -5.76
CA SER A 15 -2.43 4.63 -4.43
C SER A 15 -2.97 3.55 -3.49
N LEU A 16 -3.88 2.69 -3.98
CA LEU A 16 -4.38 1.55 -3.21
C LEU A 16 -3.25 0.56 -2.89
N ALA A 17 -2.35 0.31 -3.85
CA ALA A 17 -1.15 -0.51 -3.66
C ALA A 17 -0.12 0.10 -2.68
N CYS A 18 -0.26 1.39 -2.33
CA CYS A 18 0.50 2.08 -1.29
C CYS A 18 -0.25 2.17 0.06
N MET A 19 -1.26 1.32 0.29
CA MET A 19 -2.07 1.26 1.53
C MET A 19 -3.04 2.42 1.76
N GLU A 20 -3.28 3.28 0.78
CA GLU A 20 -4.33 4.28 0.91
C GLU A 20 -5.72 3.64 0.95
N THR A 21 -6.62 4.20 1.75
CA THR A 21 -8.01 3.77 1.80
C THR A 21 -8.78 4.25 0.57
N PRO A 22 -9.85 3.56 0.13
CA PRO A 22 -10.63 4.00 -1.03
C PRO A 22 -11.22 5.41 -0.92
N GLN A 23 -11.43 5.92 0.30
CA GLN A 23 -11.85 7.30 0.52
C GLN A 23 -10.71 8.29 0.24
N GLN A 24 -9.52 8.05 0.80
CA GLN A 24 -8.33 8.88 0.54
C GLN A 24 -8.02 8.96 -0.96
N VAL A 25 -8.11 7.82 -1.67
CA VAL A 25 -7.88 7.80 -3.11
C VAL A 25 -8.94 8.58 -3.88
N ALA A 26 -10.21 8.52 -3.47
CA ALA A 26 -11.27 9.34 -4.09
C ALA A 26 -11.01 10.84 -3.90
N ASP A 27 -10.60 11.24 -2.70
CA ASP A 27 -10.28 12.63 -2.37
C ASP A 27 -9.04 13.11 -3.15
N ALA A 28 -8.00 12.27 -3.26
CA ALA A 28 -6.80 12.55 -4.05
C ALA A 28 -7.11 12.68 -5.55
N VAL A 29 -7.97 11.82 -6.11
CA VAL A 29 -8.39 11.93 -7.51
C VAL A 29 -9.17 13.23 -7.76
N LYS A 30 -10.01 13.66 -6.81
CA LYS A 30 -10.70 14.94 -6.89
C LYS A 30 -9.71 16.11 -6.88
N GLN A 31 -8.67 16.06 -6.06
CA GLN A 31 -7.64 17.10 -5.99
C GLN A 31 -6.77 17.17 -7.24
N GLU A 32 -6.25 16.02 -7.70
CA GLU A 32 -5.28 15.95 -8.80
C GLU A 32 -5.94 16.05 -10.19
N PHE A 33 -7.15 15.50 -10.36
CA PHE A 33 -7.80 15.38 -11.66
C PHE A 33 -9.13 16.14 -11.76
N GLY A 34 -9.57 16.81 -10.68
CA GLY A 34 -10.86 17.51 -10.65
C GLY A 34 -12.07 16.59 -10.81
N LEU A 35 -11.89 15.27 -10.59
CA LEU A 35 -12.91 14.25 -10.84
C LEU A 35 -13.45 13.69 -9.53
N GLU A 36 -14.74 13.85 -9.29
CA GLU A 36 -15.39 13.23 -8.14
C GLU A 36 -15.69 11.74 -8.41
N LEU A 37 -15.18 10.87 -7.55
CA LEU A 37 -15.40 9.43 -7.60
C LEU A 37 -16.05 8.92 -6.32
N ASP A 38 -16.93 7.92 -6.45
CA ASP A 38 -17.42 7.17 -5.29
C ASP A 38 -16.30 6.25 -4.75
N ARG A 39 -16.11 6.22 -3.44
CA ARG A 39 -15.17 5.31 -2.76
C ARG A 39 -15.38 3.84 -3.16
N ARG A 40 -16.62 3.43 -3.47
CA ARG A 40 -16.90 2.06 -3.94
C ARG A 40 -16.31 1.80 -5.32
N GLN A 41 -16.30 2.81 -6.19
CA GLN A 41 -15.65 2.73 -7.50
C GLN A 41 -14.14 2.58 -7.33
N CYS A 42 -13.52 3.36 -6.44
CA CYS A 42 -12.10 3.21 -6.09
C CYS A 42 -11.80 1.79 -5.57
N ALA A 43 -12.64 1.27 -4.66
CA ALA A 43 -12.47 -0.09 -4.11
C ALA A 43 -12.53 -1.21 -5.16
N SER A 44 -13.15 -0.98 -6.33
CA SER A 44 -13.16 -1.95 -7.44
C SER A 44 -11.82 -2.08 -8.16
N TYR A 45 -10.84 -1.21 -7.87
CA TYR A 45 -9.48 -1.27 -8.37
C TYR A 45 -8.49 -1.93 -7.39
N ASP A 46 -8.97 -2.45 -6.26
CA ASP A 46 -8.18 -3.25 -5.31
C ASP A 46 -8.43 -4.75 -5.54
N PRO A 47 -7.46 -5.51 -6.09
CA PRO A 47 -7.63 -6.93 -6.35
C PRO A 47 -7.65 -7.80 -5.10
N THR A 48 -7.27 -7.26 -3.93
CA THR A 48 -7.34 -7.96 -2.64
C THR A 48 -8.76 -7.99 -2.06
N LYS A 49 -9.68 -7.20 -2.63
CA LYS A 49 -11.08 -7.12 -2.20
C LYS A 49 -12.00 -7.81 -3.20
N HIS A 50 -13.14 -8.29 -2.71
CA HIS A 50 -14.18 -8.88 -3.56
C HIS A 50 -14.67 -7.93 -4.67
N ALA A 51 -14.64 -6.62 -4.42
CA ALA A 51 -15.01 -5.59 -5.39
C ALA A 51 -14.07 -5.56 -6.62
N GLY A 52 -12.78 -5.89 -6.45
CA GLY A 52 -11.79 -5.89 -7.52
C GLY A 52 -11.52 -7.24 -8.17
N ARG A 53 -12.36 -8.26 -7.92
CA ARG A 53 -12.20 -9.60 -8.53
C ARG A 53 -12.12 -9.57 -10.06
N ASN A 54 -12.84 -8.64 -10.69
CA ASN A 54 -12.92 -8.46 -12.14
C ASN A 54 -11.90 -7.45 -12.70
N LEU A 55 -10.93 -7.02 -11.90
CA LEU A 55 -9.86 -6.13 -12.36
C LEU A 55 -9.05 -6.80 -13.48
N SER A 56 -8.66 -6.02 -14.49
CA SER A 56 -7.90 -6.54 -15.63
C SER A 56 -6.54 -7.10 -15.20
N LYS A 57 -6.03 -8.09 -15.94
CA LYS A 57 -4.74 -8.73 -15.63
C LYS A 57 -3.60 -7.70 -15.56
N LYS A 58 -3.59 -6.70 -16.46
CA LYS A 58 -2.60 -5.61 -16.49
C LYS A 58 -2.61 -4.80 -15.20
N LEU A 59 -3.78 -4.42 -14.69
CA LEU A 59 -3.90 -3.62 -13.47
C LEU A 59 -3.63 -4.44 -12.21
N LYS A 60 -3.91 -5.75 -12.22
CA LYS A 60 -3.49 -6.66 -11.15
C LYS A 60 -1.97 -6.73 -11.03
N ILE A 61 -1.27 -6.92 -12.15
CA ILE A 61 0.20 -6.93 -12.19
C ILE A 61 0.76 -5.61 -11.65
N LEU A 62 0.23 -4.47 -12.13
CA LEU A 62 0.63 -3.15 -11.64
C LEU A 62 0.44 -3.00 -10.12
N PHE A 63 -0.68 -3.48 -9.59
CA PHE A 63 -0.96 -3.45 -8.15
C PHE A 63 0.09 -4.25 -7.36
N ASP A 64 0.35 -5.48 -7.80
CA ASP A 64 1.27 -6.39 -7.11
C ASP A 64 2.71 -5.87 -7.17
N GLU A 65 3.16 -5.34 -8.32
CA GLU A 65 4.46 -4.71 -8.49
C GLU A 65 4.60 -3.47 -7.59
N THR A 66 3.63 -2.57 -7.63
CA THR A 66 3.66 -1.34 -6.81
C THR A 66 3.64 -1.67 -5.31
N ARG A 67 2.85 -2.67 -4.90
CA ARG A 67 2.78 -3.12 -3.51
C ARG A 67 4.11 -3.68 -3.03
N ARG A 68 4.75 -4.52 -3.86
CA ARG A 68 6.06 -5.10 -3.54
C ARG A 68 7.09 -4.00 -3.38
N ASP A 69 7.17 -3.09 -4.35
CA ASP A 69 8.13 -1.99 -4.31
C ASP A 69 7.89 -1.08 -3.10
N PHE A 70 6.63 -0.80 -2.73
CA PHE A 70 6.29 -0.06 -1.51
C PHE A 70 6.76 -0.78 -0.24
N GLN A 71 6.57 -2.10 -0.16
CA GLN A 71 7.01 -2.90 1.00
C GLN A 71 8.53 -3.00 1.08
N ASP A 72 9.21 -3.21 -0.05
CA ASP A 72 10.67 -3.32 -0.11
C ASP A 72 11.33 -1.99 0.30
N ASN A 73 10.84 -0.85 -0.17
CA ASN A 73 11.32 0.47 0.26
C ASN A 73 11.04 0.77 1.74
N ILE A 74 9.97 0.20 2.33
CA ILE A 74 9.72 0.32 3.77
C ILE A 74 10.73 -0.52 4.57
N LEU A 75 11.13 -1.69 4.06
CA LEU A 75 12.10 -2.56 4.74
C LEU A 75 13.51 -1.97 4.82
N ASP A 76 13.82 -0.96 4.00
CA ASP A 76 15.05 -0.18 4.10
C ASP A 76 15.10 0.69 5.37
N ILE A 77 13.95 0.99 5.98
CA ILE A 77 13.89 1.70 7.26
C ILE A 77 14.22 0.69 8.38
N PRO A 78 15.31 0.86 9.16
CA PRO A 78 15.75 -0.13 10.14
C PRO A 78 14.67 -0.51 11.16
N ILE A 79 13.92 0.47 11.67
CA ILE A 79 12.84 0.20 12.63
C ILE A 79 11.65 -0.58 12.02
N ALA A 80 11.41 -0.47 10.71
CA ALA A 80 10.37 -1.23 10.03
C ALA A 80 10.80 -2.69 9.78
N ASN A 81 12.10 -2.93 9.62
CA ASN A 81 12.67 -4.26 9.42
C ASN A 81 12.53 -5.15 10.67
N LYS A 82 11.88 -6.30 10.53
CA LYS A 82 11.64 -7.25 11.64
C LYS A 82 12.94 -7.82 12.21
N ALA A 83 13.94 -8.09 11.36
CA ALA A 83 15.22 -8.65 11.79
C ALA A 83 16.01 -7.65 12.63
N PHE A 84 16.01 -6.37 12.22
CA PHE A 84 16.66 -5.30 12.98
C PHE A 84 16.03 -5.13 14.37
N ARG A 85 14.68 -5.06 14.45
CA ARG A 85 13.96 -5.00 15.74
C ARG A 85 14.26 -6.19 16.65
N LEU A 86 14.32 -7.41 16.10
CA LEU A 86 14.62 -8.62 16.89
C LEU A 86 16.04 -8.60 17.45
N ARG A 87 17.01 -8.11 16.67
CA ARG A 87 18.40 -7.97 17.11
C ARG A 87 18.54 -6.96 18.24
N GLU A 88 17.96 -5.76 18.11
CA GLU A 88 17.94 -4.74 19.16
C GLU A 88 17.33 -5.27 20.46
N LEU A 89 16.21 -6.02 20.37
CA LEU A 89 15.59 -6.66 21.54
C LEU A 89 16.49 -7.71 22.20
N GLN A 90 17.24 -8.47 21.42
CA GLN A 90 18.19 -9.44 21.94
C GLN A 90 19.36 -8.73 22.66
N GLU A 91 19.92 -7.68 22.05
CA GLU A 91 20.99 -6.89 22.65
C GLU A 91 20.54 -6.25 23.99
N MET A 92 19.33 -5.69 24.05
CA MET A 92 18.72 -5.20 25.29
C MET A 92 18.57 -6.28 26.37
N TYR A 93 18.16 -7.49 25.98
CA TYR A 93 18.01 -8.61 26.91
C TYR A 93 19.36 -9.06 27.48
N ASP A 94 20.38 -9.16 26.61
CA ASP A 94 21.73 -9.56 26.99
C ASP A 94 22.37 -8.52 27.95
N ASP A 95 22.19 -7.22 27.68
CA ASP A 95 22.69 -6.15 28.54
C ASP A 95 21.98 -6.10 29.90
N TYR A 96 20.66 -6.35 29.93
CA TYR A 96 19.95 -6.52 31.19
C TYR A 96 20.49 -7.71 32.00
N GLY A 97 20.84 -8.81 31.32
CA GLY A 97 21.47 -9.98 31.93
C GLY A 97 22.80 -9.65 32.62
N LYS A 98 23.63 -8.78 32.00
CA LYS A 98 24.93 -8.35 32.54
C LYS A 98 24.82 -7.40 33.74
N ILE A 99 23.73 -6.65 33.87
CA ILE A 99 23.51 -5.73 35.01
C ILE A 99 23.10 -6.49 36.28
N LYS A 100 22.51 -7.68 36.13
CA LYS A 100 22.05 -8.53 37.25
C LYS A 100 23.09 -9.53 37.77
N SER A 101 24.20 -9.71 37.07
CA SER A 101 25.35 -10.55 37.47
C SER A 101 26.43 -9.75 38.14
#